data_AF-A0A6A5E209-F1
#
_entry.id   AF-A0A6A5E209-F1
#
_cell.length_a   1.000
_cell.length_b   1.000
_cell.length_c   1.000
_cell.angle_alpha   90.00
_cell.angle_beta   90.00
_cell.angle_gamma   90.00
#
_symmetry.space_group_name_H-M   'P 1'
#
loop_
_entity.id
_entity.type
_entity.pdbx_description
1 polymer ?
#
loop_
_entity_poly.entity_id
_entity_poly.type
_entity_poly.pdbx_seq_one_letter_code
_entity_poly.pdbx_strand_id
1 'polypeptide(L)'
;MQGQEKTHTMNRSSRMRSGRIKGSILVFALAVALLYLGSIKREVYDHSKRLQRAHHNDSIRDHGMLTRMDKIEMDISRLLNLMNKLEKKEPLKRNNAEVKMERKVVRKLYPNSALFRKWGDALSEEEQKEAERLFQRYGYNAFLSDRLPLNRELPDTRPTRCVEKKYPEDLPSISVVLIYLDEALSVIKRAIRSIIDKTPARLLKEIILVDDHSTNEDLMEKLDEYVNSIDEELPGLVKKVRHSEQLGLTQARLSGWRAAVGDVVAMLDAHIEVHVQWAEPLLARIKEDRTVILTPVFDKVNFDDLTLTPYIPFADAFNWALWCMYESFRPEWYALKDDSQPGKSPSIMGILVADRKFFGEIGSLDGGMKIYGGENVELGIRVWLCGGSIEVIPCSKIAHIERAKKPYLPDLSEMMKRNALRVAEVWMDEYKYNVNIAWNLPIEKHGIDIGDVSERKRLREKLKCKPFQWYLDNIYPQLDPLQDLLGYGALINYLAPDICIDQGPMPGNIPIAYGCHYYSSQV
;
A
#
# COMPACT_ATOMS: atom_id res chain seq x y z
N MET A 1 75.88 75.22 -21.26
CA MET A 1 77.24 75.54 -20.75
C MET A 1 77.36 74.85 -19.41
N GLN A 2 78.26 73.93 -19.09
CA GLN A 2 79.39 73.20 -19.67
C GLN A 2 79.21 71.78 -19.08
N GLY A 3 79.66 70.66 -19.63
CA GLY A 3 80.65 70.34 -20.65
C GLY A 3 81.10 68.90 -20.32
N GLN A 4 81.03 68.00 -21.31
CA GLN A 4 82.18 67.27 -21.86
C GLN A 4 82.73 66.10 -20.98
N GLU A 5 83.16 64.94 -21.49
CA GLU A 5 83.16 64.31 -22.82
C GLU A 5 83.83 62.92 -22.69
N LYS A 6 83.56 62.02 -23.67
CA LYS A 6 84.37 60.88 -24.17
C LYS A 6 84.46 59.59 -23.31
N THR A 7 84.42 58.37 -23.85
CA THR A 7 84.59 57.89 -25.24
C THR A 7 83.98 56.48 -25.45
N HIS A 8 83.66 56.17 -26.72
CA HIS A 8 83.27 54.87 -27.31
C HIS A 8 84.20 53.67 -27.03
N THR A 9 83.64 52.43 -26.98
CA THR A 9 83.88 51.36 -27.99
C THR A 9 83.02 50.09 -27.78
N MET A 10 82.78 49.39 -28.89
CA MET A 10 81.94 48.20 -29.14
C MET A 10 82.34 46.94 -28.34
N ASN A 11 81.41 46.02 -28.00
CA ASN A 11 81.12 44.80 -28.79
C ASN A 11 80.16 43.79 -28.10
N ARG A 12 79.45 43.06 -28.97
CA ARG A 12 78.63 41.84 -28.81
C ARG A 12 78.97 40.88 -27.65
N SER A 13 77.93 40.35 -26.98
CA SER A 13 77.66 38.91 -26.74
C SER A 13 76.41 38.75 -25.85
N SER A 14 75.24 38.49 -26.43
CA SER A 14 74.63 37.16 -26.64
C SER A 14 73.78 36.66 -25.46
N ARG A 15 72.51 36.41 -25.80
CA ARG A 15 71.47 35.72 -25.03
C ARG A 15 71.96 34.35 -24.54
N MET A 16 72.17 34.18 -23.24
CA MET A 16 72.19 32.84 -22.61
C MET A 16 71.66 32.91 -21.17
N ARG A 17 70.34 33.00 -20.99
CA ARG A 17 69.64 32.70 -19.71
C ARG A 17 68.12 32.68 -19.93
N SER A 18 67.62 31.72 -20.70
CA SER A 18 66.16 31.50 -20.84
C SER A 18 65.78 30.04 -21.16
N GLY A 19 66.69 29.25 -21.75
CA GLY A 19 66.42 27.85 -22.11
C GLY A 19 66.45 26.82 -20.96
N ARG A 20 67.18 27.07 -19.85
CA ARG A 20 67.32 26.09 -18.76
C ARG A 20 66.13 26.03 -17.79
N ILE A 21 65.36 27.11 -17.67
CA ILE A 21 64.26 27.20 -16.70
C ILE A 21 62.97 26.56 -17.27
N LYS A 22 62.69 26.74 -18.56
CA LYS A 22 61.52 26.15 -19.22
C LYS A 22 61.61 24.61 -19.37
N GLY A 23 62.81 24.07 -19.61
CA GLY A 23 63.02 22.62 -19.65
C GLY A 23 62.82 21.95 -18.28
N SER A 24 63.22 22.61 -17.19
CA SER A 24 63.11 22.05 -15.84
C SER A 24 61.66 21.99 -15.35
N ILE A 25 60.82 22.99 -15.71
CA ILE A 25 59.39 23.01 -15.35
C ILE A 25 58.61 21.93 -16.12
N LEU A 26 58.91 21.70 -17.39
CA LEU A 26 58.25 20.68 -18.20
C LEU A 26 58.57 19.26 -17.69
N VAL A 27 59.84 19.01 -17.32
CA VAL A 27 60.27 17.73 -16.73
C VAL A 27 59.62 17.51 -15.36
N PHE A 28 59.49 18.56 -14.54
CA PHE A 28 58.82 18.46 -13.25
C PHE A 28 57.31 18.18 -13.40
N ALA A 29 56.63 18.85 -14.33
CA ALA A 29 55.21 18.61 -14.62
C ALA A 29 54.95 17.19 -15.13
N LEU A 30 55.82 16.67 -16.02
CA LEU A 30 55.75 15.27 -16.49
C LEU A 30 55.99 14.27 -15.35
N ALA A 31 56.93 14.56 -14.44
CA ALA A 31 57.19 13.70 -13.29
C ALA A 31 55.98 13.65 -12.33
N VAL A 32 55.33 14.79 -12.07
CA VAL A 32 54.12 14.86 -11.24
C VAL A 32 52.95 14.14 -11.91
N ALA A 33 52.76 14.30 -13.22
CA ALA A 33 51.72 13.59 -13.96
C ALA A 33 51.92 12.07 -13.94
N LEU A 34 53.17 11.60 -14.09
CA LEU A 34 53.50 10.18 -14.00
C LEU A 34 53.30 9.61 -12.60
N LEU A 35 53.62 10.38 -11.55
CA LEU A 35 53.35 9.99 -10.16
C LEU A 35 51.84 9.92 -9.88
N TYR A 36 51.06 10.88 -10.39
CA TYR A 36 49.61 10.89 -10.24
C TYR A 36 48.94 9.73 -10.99
N LEU A 37 49.36 9.44 -12.22
CA LEU A 37 48.90 8.27 -12.97
C LEU A 37 49.31 6.95 -12.30
N GLY A 38 50.50 6.91 -11.69
CA GLY A 38 50.94 5.79 -10.86
C GLY A 38 50.06 5.57 -9.63
N SER A 39 49.59 6.65 -8.99
CA SER A 39 48.67 6.62 -7.86
C SER A 39 47.29 6.09 -8.26
N ILE A 40 46.72 6.61 -9.35
CA ILE A 40 45.42 6.14 -9.89
C ILE A 40 45.51 4.66 -10.27
N LYS A 41 46.60 4.23 -10.92
CA LYS A 41 46.78 2.82 -11.28
C LYS A 41 46.86 1.91 -10.05
N ARG A 42 47.42 2.40 -8.95
CA ARG A 42 47.42 1.69 -7.65
C ARG A 42 46.03 1.62 -7.03
N GLU A 43 45.28 2.72 -7.01
CA GLU A 43 43.90 2.74 -6.50
C GLU A 43 42.97 1.83 -7.30
N VAL A 44 43.05 1.85 -8.63
CA VAL A 44 42.26 0.98 -9.50
C VAL A 44 42.61 -0.49 -9.26
N TYR A 45 43.91 -0.81 -9.08
CA TYR A 45 44.35 -2.16 -8.78
C TYR A 45 43.87 -2.63 -7.39
N ASP A 46 43.96 -1.77 -6.37
CA ASP A 46 43.47 -2.09 -5.03
C ASP A 46 41.95 -2.22 -4.98
N HIS A 47 41.21 -1.39 -5.73
CA HIS A 47 39.76 -1.46 -5.83
C HIS A 47 39.32 -2.74 -6.58
N SER A 48 39.99 -3.09 -7.68
CA SER A 48 39.79 -4.36 -8.39
C SER A 48 40.02 -5.57 -7.47
N LYS A 49 41.07 -5.52 -6.64
CA LYS A 49 41.38 -6.58 -5.67
C LYS A 49 40.35 -6.66 -4.53
N ARG A 50 39.76 -5.53 -4.12
CA ARG A 50 38.65 -5.49 -3.15
C ARG A 50 37.36 -6.07 -3.75
N LEU A 51 37.04 -5.74 -5.00
CA LEU A 51 35.91 -6.30 -5.75
C LEU A 51 36.06 -7.82 -5.94
N GLN A 52 37.25 -8.31 -6.30
CA GLN A 52 37.50 -9.75 -6.41
C GLN A 52 37.36 -10.48 -5.06
N ARG A 53 37.79 -9.86 -3.95
CA ARG A 53 37.56 -10.42 -2.60
C ARG A 53 36.09 -10.38 -2.19
N ALA A 54 35.35 -9.34 -2.56
CA ALA A 54 33.91 -9.25 -2.31
C ALA A 54 33.15 -10.34 -3.09
N HIS A 55 33.44 -10.50 -4.39
CA HIS A 55 32.87 -11.58 -5.21
C HIS A 55 33.24 -12.98 -4.72
N HIS A 56 34.47 -13.18 -4.23
CA HIS A 56 34.87 -14.46 -3.64
C HIS A 56 34.14 -14.73 -2.32
N ASN A 57 33.96 -13.71 -1.47
CA ASN A 57 33.21 -13.83 -0.23
C ASN A 57 31.71 -14.07 -0.45
N ASP A 58 31.09 -13.42 -1.45
CA ASP A 58 29.69 -13.69 -1.82
C ASP A 58 29.53 -15.09 -2.40
N SER A 59 30.46 -15.56 -3.24
CA SER A 59 30.48 -16.94 -3.73
C SER A 59 30.58 -17.97 -2.59
N ILE A 60 31.42 -17.71 -1.57
CA ILE A 60 31.53 -18.56 -0.37
C ILE A 60 30.24 -18.51 0.46
N ARG A 61 29.60 -17.34 0.56
CA ARG A 61 28.37 -17.14 1.30
C ARG A 61 27.19 -17.87 0.64
N ASP A 62 27.11 -17.83 -0.70
CA ASP A 62 26.11 -18.54 -1.49
C ASP A 62 26.31 -20.06 -1.40
N HIS A 63 27.56 -20.53 -1.42
CA HIS A 63 27.87 -21.95 -1.21
C HIS A 63 27.51 -22.43 0.21
N GLY A 64 27.72 -21.56 1.21
CA GLY A 64 27.27 -21.78 2.59
C GLY A 64 25.74 -21.75 2.74
N MET A 65 25.03 -21.00 1.89
CA MET A 65 23.56 -20.99 1.85
C MET A 65 23.01 -22.26 1.19
N LEU A 66 23.57 -22.68 0.06
CA LEU A 66 23.22 -23.93 -0.63
C LEU A 66 23.38 -25.15 0.27
N THR A 67 24.53 -25.27 0.97
CA THR A 67 24.74 -26.36 1.94
C THR A 67 23.77 -26.34 3.13
N ARG A 68 23.29 -25.16 3.55
CA ARG A 68 22.23 -25.06 4.56
C ARG A 68 20.87 -25.46 4.02
N MET A 69 20.55 -25.11 2.77
CA MET A 69 19.32 -25.52 2.10
C MET A 69 19.25 -27.03 1.91
N ASP A 70 20.32 -27.67 1.45
CA ASP A 70 20.40 -29.14 1.32
C ASP A 70 20.18 -29.86 2.67
N LYS A 71 20.73 -29.28 3.75
CA LYS A 71 20.55 -29.80 5.11
C LYS A 71 19.10 -29.66 5.58
N ILE A 72 18.46 -28.52 5.30
CA ILE A 72 17.05 -28.29 5.61
C ILE A 72 16.16 -29.27 4.83
N GLU A 73 16.47 -29.53 3.57
CA GLU A 73 15.71 -30.46 2.73
C GLU A 73 15.83 -31.92 3.22
N MET A 74 17.03 -32.31 3.67
CA MET A 74 17.25 -33.59 4.36
C MET A 74 16.48 -33.70 5.68
N ASP A 75 16.44 -32.63 6.48
CA ASP A 75 15.74 -32.61 7.77
C ASP A 75 14.21 -32.66 7.58
N ILE A 76 13.68 -31.98 6.57
CA ILE A 76 12.26 -32.08 6.16
C ILE A 76 11.94 -33.51 5.73
N SER A 77 12.80 -34.13 4.93
CA SER A 77 12.62 -35.52 4.48
C SER A 77 12.66 -36.53 5.64
N ARG A 78 13.47 -36.27 6.68
CA ARG A 78 13.46 -37.07 7.92
C ARG A 78 12.19 -36.86 8.74
N LEU A 79 11.71 -35.63 8.86
CA LEU A 79 10.47 -35.30 9.57
C LEU A 79 9.25 -35.95 8.93
N LEU A 80 9.15 -35.92 7.59
CA LEU A 80 8.09 -36.59 6.84
C LEU A 80 8.12 -38.11 7.06
N ASN A 81 9.30 -38.71 7.10
CA ASN A 81 9.44 -40.14 7.41
C ASN A 81 9.12 -40.49 8.87
N LEU A 82 9.39 -39.59 9.82
CA LEU A 82 9.00 -39.74 11.22
C LEU A 82 7.49 -39.62 11.40
N MET A 83 6.85 -38.66 10.74
CA MET A 83 5.40 -38.50 10.71
C MET A 83 4.71 -39.74 10.12
N ASN A 84 5.19 -40.24 8.99
CA ASN A 84 4.68 -41.48 8.38
C ASN A 84 4.88 -42.73 9.26
N LYS A 85 5.89 -42.73 10.15
CA LYS A 85 6.09 -43.80 11.14
C LYS A 85 5.18 -43.64 12.36
N LEU A 86 4.84 -42.42 12.74
CA LEU A 86 3.91 -42.13 13.84
C LEU A 86 2.46 -42.44 13.45
N GLU A 87 2.07 -42.24 12.19
CA GLU A 87 0.75 -42.63 11.68
C GLU A 87 0.53 -44.16 11.60
N LYS A 88 1.59 -44.98 11.68
CA LYS A 88 1.50 -46.44 11.56
C LYS A 88 1.41 -47.21 12.89
N LYS A 89 1.27 -46.55 14.04
CA LYS A 89 1.03 -47.22 15.33
C LYS A 89 -0.41 -47.03 15.84
N GLU A 90 -1.21 -48.06 15.56
CA GLU A 90 -2.47 -48.53 16.17
C GLU A 90 -3.59 -47.53 16.56
N PRO A 91 -4.84 -47.76 16.10
CA PRO A 91 -6.00 -47.01 16.55
C PRO A 91 -6.51 -47.55 17.90
N LEU A 92 -6.63 -46.66 18.90
CA LEU A 92 -7.47 -46.90 20.07
C LEU A 92 -8.93 -47.00 19.63
N LYS A 93 -9.56 -48.16 19.82
CA LYS A 93 -11.01 -48.33 19.68
C LYS A 93 -11.75 -47.39 20.63
N ARG A 94 -12.33 -46.32 20.10
CA ARG A 94 -13.37 -45.53 20.77
C ARG A 94 -14.68 -45.80 20.04
N ASN A 95 -15.59 -46.50 20.71
CA ASN A 95 -16.94 -46.72 20.22
C ASN A 95 -17.68 -45.39 20.16
N ASN A 96 -17.67 -44.73 19.00
CA ASN A 96 -18.65 -43.74 18.63
C ASN A 96 -19.37 -44.26 17.40
N ALA A 97 -20.69 -44.36 17.50
CA ALA A 97 -21.55 -44.69 16.37
C ALA A 97 -21.44 -43.57 15.32
N GLU A 98 -20.55 -43.73 14.35
CA GLU A 98 -20.52 -42.89 13.16
C GLU A 98 -21.61 -43.34 12.20
N VAL A 99 -22.63 -42.50 12.05
CA VAL A 99 -23.49 -42.50 10.89
C VAL A 99 -22.60 -42.18 9.69
N LYS A 100 -22.23 -43.19 8.89
CA LYS A 100 -21.59 -42.99 7.59
C LYS A 100 -22.56 -42.23 6.67
N MET A 101 -22.43 -40.91 6.60
CA MET A 101 -22.92 -40.17 5.43
C MET A 101 -22.01 -40.53 4.25
N GLU A 102 -22.52 -41.32 3.31
CA GLU A 102 -21.92 -41.45 1.98
C GLU A 102 -21.77 -40.04 1.39
N ARG A 103 -20.54 -39.53 1.30
CA ARG A 103 -20.26 -38.32 0.53
C ARG A 103 -20.49 -38.64 -0.95
N LYS A 104 -21.69 -38.34 -1.45
CA LYS A 104 -21.96 -38.27 -2.89
C LYS A 104 -20.92 -37.33 -3.51
N VAL A 105 -20.06 -37.88 -4.37
CA VAL A 105 -19.11 -37.07 -5.15
C VAL A 105 -19.93 -36.32 -6.19
N VAL A 106 -20.27 -35.07 -5.90
CA VAL A 106 -21.00 -34.22 -6.84
C VAL A 106 -20.02 -33.70 -7.90
N ARG A 107 -20.43 -33.71 -9.17
CA ARG A 107 -19.63 -33.20 -10.28
C ARG A 107 -19.38 -31.69 -10.08
N LYS A 108 -18.13 -31.25 -10.20
CA LYS A 108 -17.79 -29.81 -10.25
C LYS A 108 -18.14 -29.24 -11.62
N LEU A 109 -19.12 -28.34 -11.68
CA LEU A 109 -19.54 -27.65 -12.91
C LEU A 109 -18.53 -26.59 -13.35
N TYR A 110 -17.84 -25.96 -12.39
CA TYR A 110 -16.89 -24.86 -12.63
C TYR A 110 -15.49 -25.20 -12.10
N PRO A 111 -14.75 -26.15 -12.71
CA PRO A 111 -13.46 -26.62 -12.20
C PRO A 111 -12.36 -25.54 -12.18
N ASN A 112 -12.50 -24.49 -12.99
CA ASN A 112 -11.52 -23.40 -13.10
C ASN A 112 -11.87 -22.18 -12.24
N SER A 113 -13.05 -22.14 -11.62
CA SER A 113 -13.43 -21.01 -10.77
C SER A 113 -12.59 -20.97 -9.49
N ALA A 114 -12.11 -19.79 -9.12
CA ALA A 114 -11.35 -19.59 -7.89
C ALA A 114 -12.17 -19.94 -6.65
N LEU A 115 -13.49 -19.78 -6.70
CA LEU A 115 -14.43 -20.06 -5.61
C LEU A 115 -14.41 -21.53 -5.17
N PHE A 116 -14.39 -22.47 -6.13
CA PHE A 116 -14.54 -23.90 -5.84
C PHE A 116 -13.21 -24.65 -5.65
N ARG A 117 -12.09 -23.92 -5.52
CA ARG A 117 -10.77 -24.51 -5.30
C ARG A 117 -10.65 -25.19 -3.94
N LYS A 118 -11.18 -24.56 -2.89
CA LYS A 118 -11.10 -25.04 -1.50
C LYS A 118 -12.46 -25.25 -0.84
N TRP A 119 -13.56 -24.85 -1.51
CA TRP A 119 -14.90 -24.87 -0.97
C TRP A 119 -15.91 -25.45 -1.99
N GLY A 120 -17.07 -25.92 -1.50
CA GLY A 120 -18.23 -26.27 -2.34
C GLY A 120 -18.31 -27.71 -2.85
N ASP A 121 -17.50 -28.64 -2.34
CA ASP A 121 -17.47 -30.05 -2.79
C ASP A 121 -18.80 -30.81 -2.57
N ALA A 122 -19.64 -30.34 -1.64
CA ALA A 122 -20.93 -30.95 -1.30
C ALA A 122 -22.14 -30.28 -1.96
N LEU A 123 -21.94 -29.22 -2.75
CA LEU A 123 -23.03 -28.46 -3.34
C LEU A 123 -23.63 -29.19 -4.54
N SER A 124 -24.96 -29.17 -4.62
CA SER A 124 -25.69 -29.61 -5.80
C SER A 124 -25.33 -28.76 -7.03
N GLU A 125 -25.66 -29.27 -8.22
CA GLU A 125 -25.42 -28.55 -9.48
C GLU A 125 -26.08 -27.16 -9.52
N GLU A 126 -27.30 -27.02 -8.99
CA GLU A 126 -28.00 -25.74 -8.92
C GLU A 126 -27.37 -24.78 -7.91
N GLU A 127 -26.91 -25.28 -6.76
CA GLU A 127 -26.19 -24.46 -5.78
C GLU A 127 -24.84 -23.98 -6.31
N GLN A 128 -24.13 -24.81 -7.08
CA GLN A 128 -22.90 -24.39 -7.75
C GLN A 128 -23.15 -23.26 -8.76
N LYS A 129 -24.21 -23.35 -9.57
CA LYS A 129 -24.59 -22.28 -10.51
C LYS A 129 -24.90 -20.98 -9.78
N GLU A 130 -25.66 -21.05 -8.69
CA GLU A 130 -26.01 -19.87 -7.92
C GLU A 130 -24.79 -19.26 -7.21
N ALA A 131 -23.96 -20.08 -6.57
CA ALA A 131 -22.74 -19.63 -5.93
C ALA A 131 -21.77 -18.97 -6.91
N GLU A 132 -21.60 -19.54 -8.10
CA GLU A 132 -20.78 -18.94 -9.16
C GLU A 132 -21.37 -17.60 -9.64
N ARG A 133 -22.69 -17.53 -9.88
CA ARG A 133 -23.36 -16.29 -10.28
C ARG A 133 -23.13 -15.16 -9.28
N LEU A 134 -23.30 -15.45 -7.99
CA LEU A 134 -23.08 -14.49 -6.91
C LEU A 134 -21.60 -14.12 -6.78
N PHE A 135 -20.68 -15.07 -6.92
CA PHE A 135 -19.24 -14.81 -6.89
C PHE A 135 -18.79 -13.94 -8.07
N GLN A 136 -19.34 -14.14 -9.26
CA GLN A 136 -19.05 -13.27 -10.40
C GLN A 136 -19.57 -11.84 -10.19
N ARG A 137 -20.70 -11.68 -9.48
CA ARG A 137 -21.32 -10.39 -9.15
C ARG A 137 -20.56 -9.64 -8.05
N TYR A 138 -20.19 -10.29 -6.96
CA TYR A 138 -19.63 -9.63 -5.78
C TYR A 138 -18.11 -9.80 -5.63
N GLY A 139 -17.50 -10.78 -6.27
CA GLY A 139 -16.07 -11.09 -6.15
C GLY A 139 -15.70 -11.87 -4.87
N TYR A 140 -16.69 -12.37 -4.13
CA TYR A 140 -16.55 -13.24 -2.97
C TYR A 140 -17.80 -14.12 -2.80
N ASN A 141 -17.75 -15.10 -1.89
CA ASN A 141 -18.78 -16.11 -1.67
C ASN A 141 -20.02 -15.56 -0.94
N ALA A 142 -20.81 -14.74 -1.63
CA ALA A 142 -22.06 -14.23 -1.07
C ALA A 142 -23.08 -15.36 -0.81
N PHE A 143 -23.04 -16.45 -1.58
CA PHE A 143 -23.89 -17.63 -1.33
C PHE A 143 -23.68 -18.21 0.07
N LEU A 144 -22.43 -18.31 0.52
CA LEU A 144 -22.11 -18.73 1.88
C LEU A 144 -22.48 -17.63 2.89
N SER A 145 -22.17 -16.37 2.59
CA SER A 145 -22.50 -15.24 3.48
C SER A 145 -24.00 -15.18 3.81
N ASP A 146 -24.87 -15.44 2.83
CA ASP A 146 -26.33 -15.44 3.00
C ASP A 146 -26.82 -16.51 3.99
N ARG A 147 -26.01 -17.55 4.24
CA ARG A 147 -26.31 -18.67 5.13
C ARG A 147 -25.61 -18.56 6.48
N LEU A 148 -24.77 -17.54 6.69
CA LEU A 148 -24.06 -17.32 7.95
C LEU A 148 -24.84 -16.36 8.86
N PRO A 149 -24.91 -16.62 10.18
CA PRO A 149 -25.58 -15.72 11.14
C PRO A 149 -24.98 -14.31 11.09
N LEU A 150 -25.80 -13.24 11.05
CA LEU A 150 -25.30 -11.86 10.99
C LEU A 150 -24.39 -11.47 12.17
N ASN A 151 -24.56 -12.13 13.31
CA ASN A 151 -23.78 -11.97 14.55
C ASN A 151 -22.80 -13.13 14.77
N ARG A 152 -22.22 -13.70 13.71
CA ARG A 152 -21.21 -14.75 13.87
C ARG A 152 -20.04 -14.26 14.73
N GLU A 153 -19.51 -15.15 15.56
CA GLU A 153 -18.34 -14.85 16.38
C GLU A 153 -17.05 -14.96 15.59
N LEU A 154 -16.14 -14.02 15.83
CA LEU A 154 -14.78 -14.04 15.29
C LEU A 154 -13.81 -14.46 16.38
N PRO A 155 -12.78 -15.25 16.07
CA PRO A 155 -11.71 -15.51 17.04
C PRO A 155 -11.00 -14.20 17.40
N ASP A 156 -10.61 -14.04 18.67
CA ASP A 156 -9.81 -12.91 19.11
C ASP A 156 -8.35 -13.09 18.66
N THR A 157 -7.93 -12.30 17.68
CA THR A 157 -6.61 -12.32 17.03
C THR A 157 -5.69 -11.23 17.54
N ARG A 158 -6.11 -10.46 18.55
CA ARG A 158 -5.31 -9.38 19.10
C ARG A 158 -4.07 -9.94 19.81
N PRO A 159 -2.94 -9.21 19.83
CA PRO A 159 -1.80 -9.55 20.68
C PRO A 159 -2.21 -9.71 22.14
N THR A 160 -1.57 -10.62 22.88
CA THR A 160 -1.92 -10.91 24.28
C THR A 160 -1.93 -9.66 25.16
N ARG A 161 -0.97 -8.74 24.94
CA ARG A 161 -0.90 -7.47 25.67
C ARG A 161 -2.08 -6.54 25.39
N CYS A 162 -2.67 -6.62 24.20
CA CYS A 162 -3.87 -5.83 23.86
C CYS A 162 -5.11 -6.35 24.59
N VAL A 163 -5.21 -7.66 24.83
CA VAL A 163 -6.34 -8.29 25.55
C VAL A 163 -6.39 -7.84 27.00
N GLU A 164 -5.22 -7.67 27.64
CA GLU A 164 -5.10 -7.23 29.03
C GLU A 164 -5.19 -5.71 29.20
N LYS A 165 -5.13 -4.94 28.10
CA LYS A 165 -5.07 -3.48 28.12
C LYS A 165 -6.43 -2.88 28.50
N LYS A 166 -6.40 -1.97 29.47
CA LYS A 166 -7.56 -1.18 29.89
C LYS A 166 -7.49 0.21 29.26
N TYR A 167 -8.62 0.71 28.80
CA TYR A 167 -8.75 2.06 28.24
C TYR A 167 -9.57 2.94 29.21
N PRO A 168 -9.39 4.27 29.16
CA PRO A 168 -10.22 5.19 29.94
C PRO A 168 -11.71 5.02 29.63
N GLU A 169 -12.58 5.35 30.59
CA GLU A 169 -14.04 5.31 30.38
C GLU A 169 -14.56 6.54 29.64
N ASP A 170 -13.89 7.68 29.79
CA ASP A 170 -14.24 8.98 29.24
C ASP A 170 -13.67 9.17 27.83
N LEU A 171 -13.99 8.25 26.92
CA LEU A 171 -13.56 8.30 25.52
C LEU A 171 -14.51 9.16 24.66
N PRO A 172 -14.00 9.78 23.57
CA PRO A 172 -14.82 10.53 22.63
C PRO A 172 -15.85 9.63 21.93
N SER A 173 -16.96 10.25 21.49
CA SER A 173 -17.99 9.54 20.73
C SER A 173 -17.54 9.29 19.28
N ILE A 174 -18.03 8.20 18.66
CA ILE A 174 -17.67 7.78 17.30
C ILE A 174 -18.89 7.72 16.38
N SER A 175 -18.80 8.39 15.23
CA SER A 175 -19.70 8.18 14.09
C SER A 175 -19.03 7.20 13.11
N VAL A 176 -19.69 6.09 12.83
CA VAL A 176 -19.17 5.08 11.88
C VAL A 176 -19.82 5.29 10.52
N VAL A 177 -19.03 5.52 9.48
CA VAL A 177 -19.49 5.71 8.10
C VAL A 177 -19.21 4.42 7.33
N LEU A 178 -20.24 3.79 6.79
CA LEU A 178 -20.14 2.65 5.88
C LEU A 178 -20.51 3.11 4.47
N ILE A 179 -19.58 2.95 3.53
CA ILE A 179 -19.79 3.32 2.13
C ILE A 179 -20.03 2.06 1.32
N TYR A 180 -21.04 2.09 0.47
CA TYR A 180 -21.38 0.95 -0.36
C TYR A 180 -21.85 1.35 -1.76
N LEU A 181 -21.55 0.44 -2.70
CA LEU A 181 -22.04 0.43 -4.06
C LEU A 181 -22.27 -1.03 -4.43
N ASP A 182 -23.54 -1.42 -4.61
CA ASP A 182 -23.94 -2.77 -5.01
C ASP A 182 -23.31 -3.90 -4.15
N GLU A 183 -23.23 -3.67 -2.84
CA GLU A 183 -22.77 -4.66 -1.86
C GLU A 183 -23.77 -5.81 -1.67
N ALA A 184 -23.30 -7.00 -1.27
CA ALA A 184 -24.21 -8.08 -0.89
C ALA A 184 -24.98 -7.74 0.39
N LEU A 185 -26.30 -7.98 0.38
CA LEU A 185 -27.18 -7.63 1.49
C LEU A 185 -26.75 -8.29 2.81
N SER A 186 -26.40 -9.58 2.80
CA SER A 186 -25.95 -10.28 4.01
C SER A 186 -24.65 -9.72 4.59
N VAL A 187 -23.78 -9.17 3.74
CA VAL A 187 -22.48 -8.63 4.13
C VAL A 187 -22.63 -7.26 4.78
N ILE A 188 -23.38 -6.33 4.17
CA ILE A 188 -23.61 -5.02 4.79
C ILE A 188 -24.40 -5.13 6.09
N LYS A 189 -25.38 -6.05 6.17
CA LYS A 189 -26.12 -6.34 7.42
C LYS A 189 -25.18 -6.83 8.53
N ARG A 190 -24.24 -7.71 8.18
CA ARG A 190 -23.23 -8.24 9.10
C ARG A 190 -22.25 -7.16 9.57
N ALA A 191 -21.84 -6.25 8.69
CA ALA A 191 -21.03 -5.10 9.06
C ALA A 191 -21.74 -4.23 10.10
N ILE A 192 -22.99 -3.81 9.82
CA ILE A 192 -23.82 -3.03 10.75
C ILE A 192 -23.97 -3.76 12.09
N ARG A 193 -24.35 -5.04 12.06
CA ARG A 193 -24.53 -5.83 13.29
C ARG A 193 -23.25 -5.94 14.11
N SER A 194 -22.11 -6.18 13.46
CA SER A 194 -20.82 -6.28 14.14
C SER A 194 -20.45 -4.98 14.86
N ILE A 195 -20.73 -3.82 14.25
CA ILE A 195 -20.47 -2.50 14.85
C ILE A 195 -21.37 -2.29 16.07
N ILE A 196 -22.65 -2.60 15.97
CA ILE A 196 -23.61 -2.47 17.08
C ILE A 196 -23.21 -3.38 18.24
N ASP A 197 -22.88 -4.64 17.96
CA ASP A 197 -22.59 -5.64 19.00
C ASP A 197 -21.27 -5.39 19.74
N LYS A 198 -20.26 -4.90 19.02
CA LYS A 198 -18.88 -4.82 19.53
C LYS A 198 -18.42 -3.40 19.82
N THR A 199 -19.30 -2.41 19.70
CA THR A 199 -19.03 -1.03 20.11
C THR A 199 -19.91 -0.67 21.30
N PRO A 200 -19.35 -0.29 22.45
CA PRO A 200 -20.15 0.12 23.59
C PRO A 200 -21.13 1.26 23.25
N ALA A 201 -22.38 1.16 23.69
CA ALA A 201 -23.44 2.13 23.38
C ALA A 201 -23.11 3.58 23.77
N ARG A 202 -22.31 3.78 24.82
CA ARG A 202 -21.85 5.13 25.24
C ARG A 202 -20.89 5.79 24.23
N LEU A 203 -20.24 5.01 23.37
CA LEU A 203 -19.27 5.49 22.37
C LEU A 203 -19.93 5.63 21.01
N LEU A 204 -20.76 4.67 20.60
CA LEU A 204 -21.37 4.65 19.27
C LEU A 204 -22.43 5.75 19.15
N LYS A 205 -22.09 6.83 18.44
CA LYS A 205 -23.00 7.96 18.25
C LYS A 205 -24.05 7.69 17.18
N GLU A 206 -23.61 7.12 16.07
CA GLU A 206 -24.43 6.81 14.89
C GLU A 206 -23.66 5.93 13.90
N ILE A 207 -24.39 5.25 13.03
CA ILE A 207 -23.90 4.56 11.84
C ILE A 207 -24.50 5.26 10.62
N ILE A 208 -23.65 5.76 9.71
CA ILE A 208 -24.05 6.47 8.51
C ILE A 208 -23.77 5.57 7.31
N LEU A 209 -24.83 5.11 6.66
CA LEU A 209 -24.79 4.32 5.44
C LEU A 209 -24.80 5.28 4.24
N VAL A 210 -23.71 5.31 3.49
CA VAL A 210 -23.58 6.14 2.28
C VAL A 210 -23.70 5.26 1.04
N ASP A 211 -24.83 5.39 0.35
CA ASP A 211 -25.13 4.72 -0.91
C ASP A 211 -24.61 5.56 -2.08
N ASP A 212 -23.53 5.10 -2.72
CA ASP A 212 -22.94 5.75 -3.89
C ASP A 212 -23.66 5.35 -5.20
N HIS A 213 -24.98 5.40 -5.19
CA HIS A 213 -25.85 5.09 -6.32
C HIS A 213 -25.95 3.60 -6.69
N SER A 214 -26.25 2.75 -5.71
CA SER A 214 -26.51 1.33 -5.93
C SER A 214 -27.73 1.08 -6.83
N THR A 215 -27.56 0.11 -7.72
CA THR A 215 -28.57 -0.41 -8.64
C THR A 215 -29.21 -1.71 -8.14
N ASN A 216 -28.60 -2.36 -7.15
CA ASN A 216 -29.12 -3.58 -6.55
C ASN A 216 -30.42 -3.33 -5.77
N GLU A 217 -31.53 -3.90 -6.24
CA GLU A 217 -32.85 -3.80 -5.60
C GLU A 217 -32.85 -4.28 -4.13
N ASP A 218 -32.02 -5.28 -3.81
CA ASP A 218 -31.88 -5.78 -2.44
C ASP A 218 -31.36 -4.71 -1.45
N LEU A 219 -30.66 -3.68 -1.94
CA LEU A 219 -30.13 -2.57 -1.13
C LEU A 219 -31.10 -1.39 -1.00
N MET A 220 -32.25 -1.49 -1.66
CA MET A 220 -33.36 -0.56 -1.50
C MET A 220 -34.26 -1.08 -0.37
N GLU A 221 -35.37 -1.72 -0.70
CA GLU A 221 -36.44 -2.09 0.24
C GLU A 221 -35.94 -3.02 1.36
N LYS A 222 -35.21 -4.11 1.03
CA LYS A 222 -34.80 -5.11 2.04
C LYS A 222 -33.72 -4.63 3.01
N LEU A 223 -32.93 -3.62 2.61
CA LEU A 223 -32.00 -2.96 3.51
C LEU A 223 -32.75 -1.95 4.38
N ASP A 224 -33.71 -1.21 3.82
CA ASP A 224 -34.58 -0.30 4.57
C ASP A 224 -35.38 -1.04 5.65
N GLU A 225 -35.96 -2.20 5.34
CA GLU A 225 -36.63 -3.06 6.33
C GLU A 225 -35.71 -3.42 7.50
N TYR A 226 -34.46 -3.75 7.22
CA TYR A 226 -33.50 -4.10 8.27
C TYR A 226 -33.09 -2.88 9.10
N VAL A 227 -32.85 -1.73 8.45
CA VAL A 227 -32.55 -0.48 9.14
C VAL A 227 -33.72 -0.06 10.04
N ASN A 228 -34.95 -0.18 9.57
CA ASN A 228 -36.16 0.11 10.35
C ASN A 228 -36.27 -0.81 11.57
N SER A 229 -35.94 -2.11 11.42
CA SER A 229 -35.91 -3.03 12.57
C SER A 229 -34.88 -2.64 13.64
N ILE A 230 -33.76 -2.04 13.24
CA ILE A 230 -32.77 -1.49 14.18
C ILE A 230 -33.32 -0.20 14.82
N ASP A 231 -34.00 0.64 14.06
CA ASP A 231 -34.59 1.90 14.55
C ASP A 231 -35.68 1.67 15.60
N GLU A 232 -36.43 0.56 15.50
CA GLU A 232 -37.38 0.12 16.54
C GLU A 232 -36.69 -0.17 17.89
N GLU A 233 -35.48 -0.73 17.87
CA GLU A 233 -34.69 -1.06 19.08
C GLU A 233 -33.82 0.12 19.55
N LEU A 234 -33.23 0.86 18.61
CA LEU A 234 -32.22 1.91 18.82
C LEU A 234 -32.53 3.12 17.93
N PRO A 235 -33.53 3.95 18.30
CA PRO A 235 -34.01 5.03 17.45
C PRO A 235 -32.93 6.03 17.06
N GLY A 236 -32.85 6.34 15.76
CA GLY A 236 -31.93 7.30 15.17
C GLY A 236 -30.48 6.86 15.11
N LEU A 237 -30.17 5.59 15.45
CA LEU A 237 -28.80 5.08 15.43
C LEU A 237 -28.24 4.98 14.01
N VAL A 238 -29.06 4.54 13.05
CA VAL A 238 -28.64 4.33 11.66
C VAL A 238 -29.23 5.41 10.77
N LYS A 239 -28.38 6.07 9.96
CA LYS A 239 -28.77 7.11 9.01
C LYS A 239 -28.37 6.72 7.61
N LYS A 240 -29.20 7.04 6.61
CA LYS A 240 -28.89 6.81 5.19
C LYS A 240 -28.62 8.12 4.47
N VAL A 241 -27.57 8.13 3.65
CA VAL A 241 -27.23 9.19 2.70
C VAL A 241 -27.14 8.53 1.33
N ARG A 242 -27.94 8.99 0.36
CA ARG A 242 -27.95 8.42 -0.99
C ARG A 242 -27.57 9.47 -2.02
N HIS A 243 -26.63 9.12 -2.90
CA HIS A 243 -26.28 9.95 -4.05
C HIS A 243 -27.26 9.74 -5.21
N SER A 244 -27.55 10.83 -5.93
CA SER A 244 -28.41 10.80 -7.13
C SER A 244 -27.71 10.20 -8.35
N GLU A 245 -26.39 10.16 -8.35
CA GLU A 245 -25.52 9.57 -9.37
C GLU A 245 -24.27 8.98 -8.69
N GLN A 246 -23.51 8.14 -9.40
CA GLN A 246 -22.28 7.56 -8.86
C GLN A 246 -21.18 8.63 -8.81
N LEU A 247 -20.75 9.01 -7.60
CA LEU A 247 -19.73 10.06 -7.39
C LEU A 247 -18.34 9.48 -7.09
N GLY A 248 -18.27 8.23 -6.62
CA GLY A 248 -17.04 7.53 -6.26
C GLY A 248 -16.71 7.59 -4.77
N LEU A 249 -15.73 6.79 -4.39
CA LEU A 249 -15.33 6.54 -3.00
C LEU A 249 -15.01 7.82 -2.23
N THR A 250 -14.24 8.73 -2.83
CA THR A 250 -13.83 9.98 -2.18
C THR A 250 -15.02 10.87 -1.85
N GLN A 251 -15.97 11.03 -2.77
CA GLN A 251 -17.16 11.84 -2.54
C GLN A 251 -18.10 11.19 -1.53
N ALA A 252 -18.24 9.87 -1.57
CA ALA A 252 -19.02 9.13 -0.57
C ALA A 252 -18.44 9.29 0.85
N ARG A 253 -17.11 9.21 1.00
CA ARG A 253 -16.41 9.51 2.28
C ARG A 253 -16.69 10.94 2.76
N LEU A 254 -16.66 11.91 1.86
CA LEU A 254 -16.95 13.31 2.19
C LEU A 254 -18.41 13.51 2.60
N SER A 255 -19.37 12.89 1.91
CA SER A 255 -20.79 12.93 2.27
C SER A 255 -21.05 12.33 3.65
N GLY A 256 -20.43 11.18 3.95
CA GLY A 256 -20.50 10.55 5.27
C GLY A 256 -19.89 11.42 6.38
N TRP A 257 -18.71 12.00 6.14
CA TRP A 257 -18.08 12.93 7.08
C TRP A 257 -18.94 14.18 7.35
N ARG A 258 -19.57 14.76 6.32
CA ARG A 258 -20.47 15.92 6.48
C ARG A 258 -21.71 15.59 7.31
N ALA A 259 -22.22 14.36 7.20
CA ALA A 259 -23.37 13.89 7.96
C ALA A 259 -23.01 13.51 9.41
N ALA A 260 -21.74 13.24 9.71
CA ALA A 260 -21.26 12.82 11.03
C ALA A 260 -21.31 13.93 12.08
N VAL A 261 -21.82 13.61 13.27
CA VAL A 261 -21.92 14.51 14.42
C VAL A 261 -21.07 14.08 15.63
N GLY A 262 -20.56 12.85 15.66
CA GLY A 262 -19.66 12.34 16.71
C GLY A 262 -18.34 13.11 16.77
N ASP A 263 -17.59 12.95 17.87
CA ASP A 263 -16.29 13.62 18.03
C ASP A 263 -15.24 13.06 17.06
N VAL A 264 -15.30 11.74 16.86
CA VAL A 264 -14.46 10.95 15.95
C VAL A 264 -15.30 10.41 14.81
N VAL A 265 -14.72 10.35 13.61
CA VAL A 265 -15.30 9.68 12.44
C VAL A 265 -14.47 8.45 12.09
N ALA A 266 -15.11 7.30 11.90
CA ALA A 266 -14.50 6.10 11.33
C ALA A 266 -15.10 5.82 9.96
N MET A 267 -14.29 5.84 8.90
CA MET A 267 -14.72 5.49 7.55
C MET A 267 -14.33 4.04 7.27
N LEU A 268 -15.34 3.18 7.15
CA LEU A 268 -15.20 1.75 6.96
C LEU A 268 -15.78 1.32 5.61
N ASP A 269 -15.26 0.22 5.08
CA ASP A 269 -15.86 -0.47 3.93
C ASP A 269 -17.12 -1.24 4.38
N ALA A 270 -18.05 -1.49 3.47
CA ALA A 270 -19.30 -2.22 3.79
C ALA A 270 -19.13 -3.74 3.96
N HIS A 271 -17.95 -4.29 3.71
CA HIS A 271 -17.63 -5.71 3.77
C HIS A 271 -16.61 -6.04 4.86
N ILE A 272 -16.96 -5.62 6.07
CA ILE A 272 -16.15 -5.76 7.28
C ILE A 272 -16.92 -6.44 8.40
N GLU A 273 -16.17 -6.97 9.36
CA GLU A 273 -16.64 -7.34 10.69
C GLU A 273 -15.63 -6.83 11.72
N VAL A 274 -16.06 -5.95 12.63
CA VAL A 274 -15.14 -5.42 13.64
C VAL A 274 -14.83 -6.47 14.71
N HIS A 275 -13.64 -6.45 15.30
CA HIS A 275 -13.31 -7.31 16.46
C HIS A 275 -13.84 -6.72 17.77
N VAL A 276 -13.81 -7.54 18.82
CA VAL A 276 -14.07 -7.07 20.18
C VAL A 276 -13.12 -5.92 20.54
N GLN A 277 -13.67 -4.87 21.14
CA GLN A 277 -12.91 -3.72 21.64
C GLN A 277 -12.06 -3.02 20.56
N TRP A 278 -12.56 -2.96 19.32
CA TRP A 278 -11.86 -2.34 18.20
C TRP A 278 -11.80 -0.81 18.32
N ALA A 279 -12.84 -0.17 18.89
CA ALA A 279 -13.00 1.28 18.89
C ALA A 279 -12.16 1.95 20.00
N GLU A 280 -12.13 1.37 21.19
CA GLU A 280 -11.48 1.90 22.38
C GLU A 280 -9.99 2.25 22.18
N PRO A 281 -9.13 1.38 21.60
CA PRO A 281 -7.74 1.75 21.30
C PRO A 281 -7.61 2.93 20.34
N LEU A 282 -8.49 3.03 19.35
CA LEU A 282 -8.48 4.13 18.38
C LEU A 282 -8.89 5.45 19.05
N LEU A 283 -9.98 5.41 19.83
CA LEU A 283 -10.52 6.57 20.52
C LEU A 283 -9.60 7.07 21.63
N ALA A 284 -8.93 6.15 22.35
CA ALA A 284 -7.93 6.51 23.35
C ALA A 284 -6.75 7.25 22.71
N ARG A 285 -6.25 6.76 21.57
CA ARG A 285 -5.13 7.40 20.87
C ARG A 285 -5.49 8.77 20.30
N ILE A 286 -6.68 8.94 19.73
CA ILE A 286 -7.16 10.25 19.25
C ILE A 286 -7.38 11.22 20.42
N LYS A 287 -7.83 10.74 21.57
CA LYS A 287 -7.98 11.57 22.77
C LYS A 287 -6.63 12.12 23.26
N GLU A 288 -5.57 11.32 23.18
CA GLU A 288 -4.21 11.74 23.53
C GLU A 288 -3.65 12.77 22.54
N ASP A 289 -3.89 12.56 21.24
CA ASP A 289 -3.46 13.46 20.18
C ASP A 289 -4.50 13.50 19.06
N ARG A 290 -5.25 14.62 18.97
CA ARG A 290 -6.31 14.76 17.97
C ARG A 290 -5.79 14.90 16.53
N THR A 291 -4.48 15.08 16.35
CA THR A 291 -3.85 15.35 15.04
C THR A 291 -3.37 14.07 14.33
N VAL A 292 -3.68 12.90 14.90
CA VAL A 292 -3.41 11.60 14.28
C VAL A 292 -4.58 11.15 13.41
N ILE A 293 -4.26 10.45 12.33
CA ILE A 293 -5.21 9.60 11.61
C ILE A 293 -4.79 8.16 11.81
N LEU A 294 -5.73 7.34 12.23
CA LEU A 294 -5.49 5.98 12.67
C LEU A 294 -6.07 4.97 11.68
N THR A 295 -5.39 3.84 11.57
CA THR A 295 -5.88 2.67 10.86
C THR A 295 -5.77 1.44 11.76
N PRO A 296 -6.80 0.58 11.85
CA PRO A 296 -6.70 -0.69 12.54
C PRO A 296 -5.93 -1.70 11.69
N VAL A 297 -5.57 -2.85 12.28
CA VAL A 297 -4.99 -3.96 11.51
C VAL A 297 -6.10 -4.77 10.87
N PHE A 298 -5.97 -5.05 9.57
CA PHE A 298 -6.95 -5.80 8.81
C PHE A 298 -6.65 -7.30 8.83
N ASP A 299 -7.47 -8.07 9.55
CA ASP A 299 -7.45 -9.51 9.36
C ASP A 299 -8.23 -9.88 8.10
N LYS A 300 -7.75 -10.88 7.38
CA LYS A 300 -8.32 -11.26 6.09
C LYS A 300 -9.46 -12.25 6.28
N VAL A 301 -10.64 -11.89 5.78
CA VAL A 301 -11.72 -12.84 5.53
C VAL A 301 -11.54 -13.38 4.12
N ASN A 302 -11.31 -14.68 4.00
CA ASN A 302 -11.08 -15.33 2.71
C ASN A 302 -12.32 -15.23 1.81
N PHE A 303 -12.15 -14.83 0.54
CA PHE A 303 -13.29 -14.64 -0.37
C PHE A 303 -14.07 -15.92 -0.66
N ASP A 304 -13.46 -17.10 -0.51
CA ASP A 304 -14.02 -18.39 -0.91
C ASP A 304 -14.79 -19.06 0.22
N ASP A 305 -14.22 -19.18 1.41
CA ASP A 305 -14.85 -19.88 2.55
C ASP A 305 -15.26 -18.97 3.72
N LEU A 306 -15.00 -17.66 3.61
CA LEU A 306 -15.27 -16.65 4.63
C LEU A 306 -14.63 -16.94 6.00
N THR A 307 -13.58 -17.76 6.03
CA THR A 307 -12.76 -18.00 7.23
C THR A 307 -11.79 -16.85 7.46
N LEU A 308 -11.44 -16.62 8.74
CA LEU A 308 -10.54 -15.55 9.13
C LEU A 308 -9.08 -16.03 9.12
N THR A 309 -8.22 -15.25 8.47
CA THR A 309 -6.76 -15.38 8.51
C THR A 309 -6.17 -14.15 9.22
N PRO A 310 -5.52 -14.32 10.39
CA PRO A 310 -4.97 -13.20 11.13
C PRO A 310 -3.80 -12.55 10.40
N TYR A 311 -3.71 -11.22 10.48
CA TYR A 311 -2.58 -10.45 9.96
C TYR A 311 -1.70 -9.94 11.10
N ILE A 312 -0.40 -9.90 10.87
CA ILE A 312 0.54 -9.18 11.74
C ILE A 312 0.53 -7.69 11.37
N PRO A 313 0.79 -6.78 12.33
CA PRO A 313 0.79 -5.36 12.06
C PRO A 313 1.99 -4.99 11.17
N PHE A 314 1.72 -4.20 10.13
CA PHE A 314 2.69 -3.62 9.20
C PHE A 314 2.38 -2.14 9.00
N ALA A 315 3.35 -1.38 8.50
CA ALA A 315 3.11 -0.02 8.04
C ALA A 315 2.39 -0.06 6.68
N ASP A 316 1.45 0.85 6.48
CA ASP A 316 0.83 1.10 5.19
C ASP A 316 1.73 2.03 4.37
N ALA A 317 2.11 1.57 3.18
CA ALA A 317 3.08 2.19 2.31
C ALA A 317 2.57 2.24 0.86
N PHE A 318 3.37 2.77 -0.07
CA PHE A 318 3.03 2.82 -1.49
C PHE A 318 4.28 2.84 -2.38
N ASN A 319 4.11 2.51 -3.66
CA ASN A 319 5.15 2.66 -4.70
C ASN A 319 4.96 3.94 -5.54
N TRP A 320 5.85 4.23 -6.48
CA TRP A 320 5.75 5.45 -7.32
C TRP A 320 4.55 5.49 -8.28
N ALA A 321 3.89 4.36 -8.55
CA ALA A 321 2.59 4.34 -9.24
C ALA A 321 1.41 4.60 -8.27
N LEU A 322 1.71 4.88 -7.00
CA LEU A 322 0.79 5.11 -5.89
C LEU A 322 -0.11 3.91 -5.57
N TRP A 323 0.36 2.70 -5.87
CA TRP A 323 -0.27 1.48 -5.37
C TRP A 323 0.09 1.28 -3.92
N CYS A 324 -0.92 1.09 -3.08
CA CYS A 324 -0.71 0.80 -1.67
C CYS A 324 -0.12 -0.60 -1.49
N MET A 325 0.75 -0.74 -0.50
CA MET A 325 1.42 -1.98 -0.14
C MET A 325 1.74 -1.98 1.36
N TYR A 326 2.11 -3.15 1.89
CA TYR A 326 2.60 -3.26 3.25
C TYR A 326 4.13 -3.18 3.27
N GLU A 327 4.66 -2.44 4.23
CA GLU A 327 6.08 -2.45 4.57
C GLU A 327 6.31 -2.73 6.05
N SER A 328 7.53 -3.15 6.38
CA SER A 328 7.95 -3.28 7.78
C SER A 328 7.89 -1.92 8.47
N PHE A 329 7.52 -1.91 9.75
CA PHE A 329 7.69 -0.70 10.55
C PHE A 329 9.16 -0.29 10.62
N ARG A 330 9.39 0.92 11.10
CA ARG A 330 10.75 1.37 11.35
C ARG A 330 11.42 0.56 12.47
N PRO A 331 12.77 0.43 12.45
CA PRO A 331 13.50 -0.33 13.45
C PRO A 331 13.18 0.05 14.90
N GLU A 332 12.85 1.32 15.16
CA GLU A 332 12.54 1.81 16.50
C GLU A 332 11.29 1.16 17.08
N TRP A 333 10.30 0.81 16.24
CA TRP A 333 9.09 0.13 16.71
C TRP A 333 9.41 -1.30 17.16
N TYR A 334 10.21 -2.04 16.39
CA TYR A 334 10.64 -3.39 16.76
C TYR A 334 11.55 -3.40 18.00
N ALA A 335 12.33 -2.33 18.22
CA ALA A 335 13.17 -2.18 19.40
C ALA A 335 12.37 -2.10 20.71
N LEU A 336 11.09 -1.69 20.66
CA LEU A 336 10.19 -1.66 21.83
C LEU A 336 9.87 -3.06 22.36
N LYS A 337 9.95 -4.10 21.50
CA LYS A 337 9.53 -5.48 21.83
C LYS A 337 8.12 -5.51 22.43
N ASP A 338 7.23 -4.70 21.84
CA ASP A 338 5.85 -4.56 22.26
C ASP A 338 4.96 -4.34 21.04
N ASP A 339 4.36 -5.43 20.58
CA ASP A 339 3.47 -5.45 19.41
C ASP A 339 2.10 -4.82 19.67
N SER A 340 1.85 -4.32 20.89
CA SER A 340 0.65 -3.56 21.25
C SER A 340 0.78 -2.05 21.00
N GLN A 341 1.98 -1.57 20.70
CA GLN A 341 2.26 -0.14 20.53
C GLN A 341 1.85 0.37 19.15
N PRO A 342 1.30 1.59 19.04
CA PRO A 342 1.06 2.25 17.75
C PRO A 342 2.30 2.28 16.87
N GLY A 343 2.14 1.92 15.60
CA GLY A 343 3.21 1.93 14.60
C GLY A 343 3.03 3.09 13.62
N LYS A 344 4.04 3.96 13.50
CA LYS A 344 4.01 5.04 12.51
C LYS A 344 4.00 4.48 11.09
N SER A 345 3.17 5.08 10.24
CA SER A 345 2.91 4.59 8.89
C SER A 345 3.11 5.71 7.85
N PRO A 346 3.79 5.46 6.71
CA PRO A 346 3.91 6.45 5.64
C PRO A 346 2.56 6.90 5.04
N SER A 347 1.64 5.96 4.91
CA SER A 347 0.34 6.14 4.30
C SER A 347 -0.75 5.49 5.15
N ILE A 348 -1.96 5.51 4.63
CA ILE A 348 -3.08 4.67 5.04
C ILE A 348 -3.49 3.79 3.86
N MET A 349 -4.12 2.64 4.13
CA MET A 349 -4.55 1.72 3.07
C MET A 349 -6.00 1.98 2.61
N GLY A 350 -6.94 2.10 3.54
CA GLY A 350 -8.38 2.14 3.21
C GLY A 350 -9.23 2.64 4.35
N ILE A 351 -9.36 1.85 5.42
CA ILE A 351 -10.09 2.25 6.62
C ILE A 351 -9.32 3.35 7.34
N LEU A 352 -10.01 4.43 7.74
CA LEU A 352 -9.42 5.53 8.49
C LEU A 352 -10.30 6.01 9.62
N VAL A 353 -9.69 6.37 10.73
CA VAL A 353 -10.35 6.91 11.92
C VAL A 353 -9.64 8.18 12.36
N ALA A 354 -10.38 9.27 12.52
CA ALA A 354 -9.81 10.59 12.81
C ALA A 354 -10.74 11.45 13.66
N ASP A 355 -10.17 12.40 14.39
CA ASP A 355 -10.94 13.51 14.97
C ASP A 355 -11.69 14.24 13.83
N ARG A 356 -13.01 14.36 13.97
CA ARG A 356 -13.87 14.83 12.88
C ARG A 356 -13.55 16.28 12.49
N LYS A 357 -13.18 17.12 13.47
CA LYS A 357 -12.88 18.54 13.23
C LYS A 357 -11.51 18.69 12.59
N PHE A 358 -10.49 18.02 13.14
CA PHE A 358 -9.16 17.98 12.59
C PHE A 358 -9.16 17.51 11.13
N PHE A 359 -9.91 16.45 10.82
CA PHE A 359 -10.04 15.96 9.44
C PHE A 359 -10.54 17.06 8.47
N GLY A 360 -11.49 17.90 8.90
CA GLY A 360 -11.95 19.06 8.14
C GLY A 360 -10.92 20.19 8.08
N GLU A 361 -10.23 20.49 9.17
CA GLU A 361 -9.20 21.54 9.27
C GLU A 361 -8.04 21.31 8.28
N ILE A 362 -7.66 20.05 8.07
CA ILE A 362 -6.61 19.67 7.10
C ILE A 362 -7.15 19.48 5.67
N GLY A 363 -8.40 19.86 5.40
CA GLY A 363 -9.00 19.83 4.06
C GLY A 363 -9.64 18.49 3.65
N SER A 364 -9.93 17.59 4.60
CA SER A 364 -10.65 16.32 4.39
C SER A 364 -10.01 15.43 3.32
N LEU A 365 -10.73 15.07 2.24
CA LEU A 365 -10.20 14.36 1.07
C LEU A 365 -10.27 15.25 -0.18
N ASP A 366 -9.47 14.94 -1.22
CA ASP A 366 -9.56 15.62 -2.51
C ASP A 366 -10.83 15.27 -3.29
N GLY A 367 -11.84 16.15 -3.21
CA GLY A 367 -13.09 16.02 -3.95
C GLY A 367 -12.93 16.02 -5.47
N GLY A 368 -11.77 16.41 -6.02
CA GLY A 368 -11.46 16.31 -7.44
C GLY A 368 -10.97 14.93 -7.90
N MET A 369 -10.78 13.99 -6.97
CA MET A 369 -10.51 12.58 -7.27
C MET A 369 -11.77 11.89 -7.73
N LYS A 370 -11.62 11.04 -8.74
CA LYS A 370 -12.76 10.37 -9.38
C LYS A 370 -12.71 8.87 -9.10
N ILE A 371 -13.88 8.30 -8.79
CA ILE A 371 -14.16 6.88 -8.61
C ILE A 371 -13.33 6.20 -7.51
N TYR A 372 -12.06 5.91 -7.75
CA TYR A 372 -11.20 5.16 -6.85
C TYR A 372 -9.72 5.40 -7.14
N GLY A 373 -8.88 5.36 -6.10
CA GLY A 373 -7.43 5.25 -6.21
C GLY A 373 -6.69 6.57 -5.95
N GLY A 374 -5.57 6.46 -5.23
CA GLY A 374 -4.67 7.56 -4.89
C GLY A 374 -5.11 8.39 -3.67
N GLU A 375 -6.35 8.28 -3.21
CA GLU A 375 -6.89 9.07 -2.11
C GLU A 375 -6.23 8.76 -0.76
N ASN A 376 -5.91 7.48 -0.54
CA ASN A 376 -5.27 7.06 0.70
C ASN A 376 -3.81 7.54 0.77
N VAL A 377 -3.12 7.49 -0.38
CA VAL A 377 -1.75 7.99 -0.53
C VAL A 377 -1.69 9.52 -0.41
N GLU A 378 -2.63 10.24 -1.04
CA GLU A 378 -2.75 11.70 -0.90
C GLU A 378 -2.91 12.11 0.55
N LEU A 379 -3.84 11.45 1.26
CA LEU A 379 -4.09 11.74 2.67
C LEU A 379 -2.85 11.46 3.51
N GLY A 380 -2.18 10.33 3.28
CA GLY A 380 -0.94 9.96 3.97
C GLY A 380 0.15 11.02 3.82
N ILE A 381 0.47 11.41 2.57
CA ILE A 381 1.47 12.43 2.29
C ILE A 381 1.08 13.76 2.93
N ARG A 382 -0.15 14.23 2.69
CA ARG A 382 -0.63 15.52 3.21
C ARG A 382 -0.56 15.60 4.72
N VAL A 383 -1.05 14.59 5.44
CA VAL A 383 -1.10 14.60 6.91
C VAL A 383 0.30 14.79 7.49
N TRP A 384 1.27 14.04 6.99
CA TRP A 384 2.66 14.16 7.44
C TRP A 384 3.30 15.50 7.08
N LEU A 385 3.06 16.01 5.87
CA LEU A 385 3.60 17.30 5.45
C LEU A 385 2.98 18.46 6.22
N CYS A 386 1.72 18.35 6.63
CA CYS A 386 0.93 19.44 7.20
C CYS A 386 0.75 19.36 8.72
N GLY A 387 1.58 18.58 9.42
CA GLY A 387 1.71 18.64 10.88
C GLY A 387 0.88 17.63 11.68
N GLY A 388 0.27 16.65 11.03
CA GLY A 388 -0.30 15.48 11.69
C GLY A 388 0.60 14.23 11.54
N SER A 389 0.05 13.07 11.88
CA SER A 389 0.73 11.78 11.64
C SER A 389 -0.26 10.66 11.34
N ILE A 390 0.23 9.59 10.68
CA ILE A 390 -0.53 8.36 10.47
C ILE A 390 0.03 7.25 11.35
N GLU A 391 -0.85 6.53 12.04
CA GLU A 391 -0.47 5.41 12.89
C GLU A 391 -1.38 4.20 12.68
N VAL A 392 -0.77 3.02 12.59
CA VAL A 392 -1.44 1.72 12.64
C VAL A 392 -1.59 1.34 14.11
N ILE A 393 -2.78 0.92 14.54
CA ILE A 393 -3.08 0.58 15.94
C ILE A 393 -3.27 -0.93 16.09
N PRO A 394 -2.25 -1.69 16.54
CA PRO A 394 -2.30 -3.16 16.55
C PRO A 394 -3.38 -3.76 17.44
N CYS A 395 -3.78 -3.06 18.50
CA CYS A 395 -4.85 -3.50 19.39
C CYS A 395 -6.25 -3.31 18.80
N SER A 396 -6.39 -2.57 17.71
CA SER A 396 -7.64 -2.44 16.96
C SER A 396 -7.59 -3.36 15.75
N LYS A 397 -8.55 -4.27 15.65
CA LYS A 397 -8.63 -5.29 14.60
C LYS A 397 -9.97 -5.20 13.88
N ILE A 398 -9.94 -5.27 12.55
CA ILE A 398 -11.13 -5.36 11.71
C ILE A 398 -10.92 -6.49 10.72
N ALA A 399 -11.86 -7.42 10.66
CA ALA A 399 -11.88 -8.45 9.65
C ALA A 399 -12.45 -7.86 8.35
N HIS A 400 -11.71 -7.97 7.24
CA HIS A 400 -12.08 -7.38 5.94
C HIS A 400 -12.10 -8.47 4.86
N ILE A 401 -13.16 -8.49 4.04
CA ILE A 401 -13.27 -9.44 2.92
C ILE A 401 -12.34 -9.02 1.78
N GLU A 402 -11.25 -9.77 1.58
CA GLU A 402 -10.36 -9.58 0.44
C GLU A 402 -11.02 -10.14 -0.82
N ARG A 403 -11.54 -9.28 -1.70
CA ARG A 403 -12.20 -9.72 -2.93
C ARG A 403 -11.23 -10.41 -3.89
N ALA A 404 -11.69 -11.46 -4.56
CA ALA A 404 -10.95 -12.07 -5.67
C ALA A 404 -10.88 -11.14 -6.90
N LYS A 405 -11.88 -10.27 -7.08
CA LYS A 405 -11.94 -9.24 -8.12
C LYS A 405 -12.85 -8.08 -7.69
N LYS A 406 -12.61 -6.88 -8.24
CA LYS A 406 -13.47 -5.71 -8.03
C LYS A 406 -14.55 -5.64 -9.12
N PRO A 407 -15.84 -5.84 -8.82
CA PRO A 407 -16.87 -5.98 -9.84
C PRO A 407 -17.31 -4.65 -10.47
N TYR A 408 -17.15 -3.53 -9.76
CA TYR A 408 -17.66 -2.21 -10.14
C TYR A 408 -16.77 -1.43 -11.13
N LEU A 409 -15.52 -1.86 -11.37
CA LEU A 409 -14.66 -1.24 -12.37
C LEU A 409 -13.56 -2.23 -12.83
N PRO A 410 -13.73 -2.91 -13.99
CA PRO A 410 -12.77 -3.91 -14.45
C PRO A 410 -11.42 -3.31 -14.88
N ASP A 411 -11.40 -2.05 -15.34
CA ASP A 411 -10.17 -1.30 -15.60
C ASP A 411 -10.14 -0.01 -14.77
N LEU A 412 -9.25 0.01 -13.78
CA LEU A 412 -9.02 1.16 -12.91
C LEU A 412 -7.86 2.04 -13.40
N SER A 413 -7.14 1.64 -14.43
CA SER A 413 -5.85 2.23 -14.81
C SER A 413 -5.96 3.70 -15.16
N GLU A 414 -6.96 4.11 -15.95
CA GLU A 414 -7.17 5.50 -16.35
C GLU A 414 -7.46 6.39 -15.14
N MET A 415 -8.35 5.94 -14.26
CA MET A 415 -8.77 6.69 -13.08
C MET A 415 -7.64 6.79 -12.04
N MET A 416 -6.94 5.68 -11.78
CA MET A 416 -5.77 5.67 -10.90
C MET A 416 -4.67 6.57 -11.44
N LYS A 417 -4.36 6.48 -12.74
CA LYS A 417 -3.34 7.31 -13.38
C LYS A 417 -3.68 8.79 -13.24
N ARG A 418 -4.92 9.19 -13.55
CA ARG A 418 -5.37 10.57 -13.38
C ARG A 418 -5.24 11.04 -11.94
N ASN A 419 -5.73 10.26 -10.98
CA ASN A 419 -5.69 10.64 -9.56
C ASN A 419 -4.25 10.70 -9.05
N ALA A 420 -3.38 9.77 -9.45
CA ALA A 420 -1.96 9.77 -9.09
C ALA A 420 -1.23 11.03 -9.59
N LEU A 421 -1.52 11.47 -10.82
CA LEU A 421 -0.97 12.73 -11.35
C LEU A 421 -1.49 13.95 -10.59
N ARG A 422 -2.75 13.95 -10.11
CA ARG A 422 -3.26 15.01 -9.21
C ARG A 422 -2.47 15.06 -7.90
N VAL A 423 -2.21 13.91 -7.29
CA VAL A 423 -1.40 13.84 -6.06
C VAL A 423 0.00 14.38 -6.31
N ALA A 424 0.63 13.93 -7.40
CA ALA A 424 1.97 14.35 -7.78
C ALA A 424 2.09 15.85 -7.98
N GLU A 425 1.13 16.46 -8.68
CA GLU A 425 1.12 17.89 -9.00
C GLU A 425 0.93 18.79 -7.77
N VAL A 426 0.29 18.29 -6.70
CA VAL A 426 0.05 19.06 -5.49
C VAL A 426 1.11 18.82 -4.43
N TRP A 427 1.54 17.57 -4.25
CA TRP A 427 2.24 17.14 -3.03
C TRP A 427 3.67 16.63 -3.24
N MET A 428 4.07 16.31 -4.47
CA MET A 428 5.35 15.62 -4.72
C MET A 428 6.45 16.52 -5.30
N ASP A 429 6.22 17.83 -5.39
CA ASP A 429 7.23 18.82 -5.82
C ASP A 429 7.97 18.41 -7.11
N GLU A 430 9.30 18.48 -7.12
CA GLU A 430 10.16 18.04 -8.22
C GLU A 430 10.12 16.53 -8.46
N TYR A 431 9.65 15.72 -7.50
CA TYR A 431 9.63 14.25 -7.60
C TYR A 431 8.50 13.70 -8.46
N LYS A 432 7.60 14.54 -8.96
CA LYS A 432 6.46 14.12 -9.78
C LYS A 432 6.83 13.35 -11.05
N TYR A 433 8.06 13.51 -11.58
CA TYR A 433 8.51 12.72 -12.73
C TYR A 433 8.55 11.21 -12.45
N ASN A 434 8.76 10.79 -11.19
CA ASN A 434 8.71 9.38 -10.82
C ASN A 434 7.33 8.78 -11.07
N VAL A 435 6.27 9.55 -10.80
CA VAL A 435 4.89 9.13 -11.09
C VAL A 435 4.65 9.05 -12.60
N ASN A 436 5.16 10.00 -13.37
CA ASN A 436 5.08 9.94 -14.83
C ASN A 436 5.75 8.66 -15.37
N ILE A 437 6.97 8.35 -14.92
CA ILE A 437 7.71 7.16 -15.34
C ILE A 437 7.00 5.89 -14.90
N ALA A 438 6.51 5.82 -13.66
CA ALA A 438 5.82 4.64 -13.13
C ALA A 438 4.52 4.31 -13.91
N TRP A 439 3.91 5.30 -14.55
CA TRP A 439 2.73 5.14 -15.41
C TRP A 439 3.06 5.11 -16.91
N ASN A 440 4.33 4.99 -17.28
CA ASN A 440 4.84 5.03 -18.65
C ASN A 440 4.40 6.29 -19.42
N LEU A 441 4.48 7.48 -18.80
CA LEU A 441 4.08 8.75 -19.41
C LEU A 441 5.27 9.64 -19.74
N PRO A 442 5.19 10.51 -20.77
CA PRO A 442 6.13 11.60 -20.97
C PRO A 442 6.30 12.45 -19.69
N ILE A 443 7.54 12.86 -19.39
CA ILE A 443 7.84 13.68 -18.20
C ILE A 443 7.14 15.05 -18.28
N GLU A 444 7.06 15.60 -19.49
CA GLU A 444 6.35 16.84 -19.78
C GLU A 444 5.25 16.59 -20.81
N LYS A 445 4.16 17.36 -20.71
CA LYS A 445 3.08 17.40 -21.72
C LYS A 445 2.48 16.02 -22.04
N HIS A 446 2.27 15.18 -21.02
CA HIS A 446 1.59 13.88 -21.16
C HIS A 446 0.12 13.95 -21.60
N GLY A 447 -0.49 15.15 -21.63
CA GLY A 447 -1.82 15.38 -22.23
C GLY A 447 -3.02 14.88 -21.42
N ILE A 448 -2.82 14.43 -20.17
CA ILE A 448 -3.89 13.94 -19.30
C ILE A 448 -4.47 15.11 -18.52
N ASP A 449 -5.79 15.31 -18.62
CA ASP A 449 -6.50 16.31 -17.83
C ASP A 449 -6.72 15.84 -16.39
N ILE A 450 -5.88 16.36 -15.50
CA ILE A 450 -5.99 16.09 -14.08
C ILE A 450 -7.08 16.94 -13.42
N GLY A 451 -7.66 17.95 -14.07
CA GLY A 451 -8.62 18.91 -13.51
C GLY A 451 -7.97 19.98 -12.61
N ASP A 452 -8.77 20.91 -12.10
CA ASP A 452 -8.26 21.99 -11.24
C ASP A 452 -7.76 21.44 -9.88
N VAL A 453 -6.58 21.91 -9.47
CA VAL A 453 -5.93 21.59 -8.19
C VAL A 453 -5.61 22.86 -7.38
N SER A 454 -6.10 24.03 -7.80
CA SER A 454 -5.82 25.32 -7.19
C SER A 454 -6.25 25.37 -5.71
N GLU A 455 -7.39 24.78 -5.37
CA GLU A 455 -7.86 24.66 -3.98
C GLU A 455 -6.84 23.91 -3.12
N ARG A 456 -6.33 22.77 -3.61
CA ARG A 456 -5.38 21.92 -2.89
C ARG A 456 -4.01 22.59 -2.72
N LYS A 457 -3.54 23.31 -3.73
CA LYS A 457 -2.31 24.12 -3.65
C LYS A 457 -2.44 25.25 -2.61
N ARG A 458 -3.56 25.98 -2.59
CA ARG A 458 -3.82 27.01 -1.57
C ARG A 458 -3.92 26.43 -0.17
N LEU A 459 -4.52 25.25 -0.02
CA LEU A 459 -4.59 24.55 1.26
C LEU A 459 -3.18 24.22 1.77
N ARG A 460 -2.31 23.67 0.90
CA ARG A 460 -0.91 23.37 1.21
C ARG A 460 -0.15 24.60 1.69
N GLU A 461 -0.31 25.73 1.01
CA GLU A 461 0.29 27.02 1.40
C GLU A 461 -0.25 27.52 2.75
N LYS A 462 -1.58 27.49 2.92
CA LYS A 462 -2.26 27.95 4.15
C LYS A 462 -1.81 27.17 5.38
N LEU A 463 -1.65 25.86 5.26
CA LEU A 463 -1.20 24.99 6.35
C LEU A 463 0.33 25.02 6.54
N LYS A 464 1.08 25.73 5.69
CA LYS A 464 2.54 25.81 5.72
C LYS A 464 3.20 24.44 5.72
N CYS A 465 2.69 23.56 4.86
CA CYS A 465 3.15 22.17 4.80
C CYS A 465 4.62 22.10 4.36
N LYS A 466 5.31 21.06 4.83
CA LYS A 466 6.71 20.78 4.51
C LYS A 466 6.89 20.41 3.03
N PRO A 467 8.12 20.53 2.48
CA PRO A 467 8.43 20.01 1.14
C PRO A 467 8.43 18.48 1.12
N PHE A 468 8.17 17.88 -0.05
CA PHE A 468 8.13 16.42 -0.22
C PHE A 468 9.46 15.74 0.08
N GLN A 469 10.59 16.42 -0.16
CA GLN A 469 11.91 15.94 0.29
C GLN A 469 11.92 15.58 1.78
N TRP A 470 11.30 16.40 2.62
CA TRP A 470 11.25 16.13 4.06
C TRP A 470 10.48 14.84 4.34
N TYR A 471 9.42 14.55 3.58
CA TYR A 471 8.67 13.30 3.71
C TYR A 471 9.54 12.09 3.35
N LEU A 472 10.30 12.15 2.25
CA LEU A 472 11.23 11.08 1.88
C LEU A 472 12.29 10.87 2.98
N ASP A 473 12.91 11.94 3.46
CA ASP A 473 13.99 11.84 4.45
C ASP A 473 13.50 11.36 5.83
N ASN A 474 12.30 11.80 6.24
CA ASN A 474 11.85 11.68 7.63
C ASN A 474 10.72 10.70 7.83
N ILE A 475 9.93 10.36 6.80
CA ILE A 475 8.71 9.56 6.90
C ILE A 475 8.80 8.27 6.07
N TYR A 476 9.25 8.36 4.82
CA TYR A 476 9.34 7.18 3.95
C TYR A 476 10.66 7.09 3.15
N PRO A 477 11.81 6.87 3.81
CA PRO A 477 13.11 6.75 3.14
C PRO A 477 13.24 5.57 2.17
N GLN A 478 12.38 4.56 2.32
CA GLN A 478 12.34 3.37 1.46
C GLN A 478 11.69 3.65 0.10
N LEU A 479 10.94 4.75 -0.04
CA LEU A 479 10.41 5.20 -1.32
C LEU A 479 11.54 5.83 -2.15
N ASP A 480 12.33 4.99 -2.80
CA ASP A 480 13.55 5.39 -3.50
C ASP A 480 13.24 6.13 -4.81
N PRO A 481 13.51 7.44 -4.93
CA PRO A 481 13.28 8.17 -6.17
C PRO A 481 14.34 7.83 -7.23
N LEU A 482 13.95 7.88 -8.51
CA LEU A 482 14.88 7.77 -9.62
C LEU A 482 15.79 9.00 -9.71
N GLN A 483 16.99 8.92 -9.15
CA GLN A 483 17.98 10.00 -9.20
C GLN A 483 18.78 9.97 -10.51
N ASP A 484 19.29 11.14 -10.92
CA ASP A 484 20.22 11.29 -12.05
C ASP A 484 19.75 10.67 -13.37
N LEU A 485 18.46 10.80 -13.69
CA LEU A 485 17.86 10.25 -14.90
C LEU A 485 18.55 10.79 -16.17
N LEU A 486 19.35 9.94 -16.82
CA LEU A 486 20.08 10.28 -18.06
C LEU A 486 19.19 10.26 -19.30
N GLY A 487 18.17 9.42 -19.30
CA GLY A 487 17.26 9.24 -20.43
C GLY A 487 16.11 8.31 -20.07
N TYR A 488 14.95 8.59 -20.66
CA TYR A 488 13.73 7.82 -20.48
C TYR A 488 12.91 7.88 -21.77
N GLY A 489 12.39 6.73 -22.19
CA GLY A 489 11.64 6.57 -23.43
C GLY A 489 11.78 5.16 -24.00
N ALA A 490 11.41 5.01 -25.27
CA ALA A 490 11.53 3.74 -25.98
C ALA A 490 12.97 3.48 -26.45
N LEU A 491 13.42 2.23 -26.34
CA LEU A 491 14.69 1.79 -26.90
C LEU A 491 14.44 1.18 -28.28
N ILE A 492 14.81 1.93 -29.32
CA ILE A 492 14.52 1.62 -30.72
C ILE A 492 15.70 0.89 -31.35
N ASN A 493 15.43 -0.16 -32.13
CA ASN A 493 16.43 -0.80 -32.96
C ASN A 493 16.81 0.11 -34.14
N TYR A 494 18.06 0.54 -34.22
CA TYR A 494 18.52 1.43 -35.29
C TYR A 494 18.42 0.82 -36.70
N LEU A 495 18.43 -0.52 -36.82
CA LEU A 495 18.29 -1.24 -38.09
C LEU A 495 16.82 -1.47 -38.48
N ALA A 496 15.91 -1.38 -37.52
CA ALA A 496 14.46 -1.60 -37.69
C ALA A 496 13.70 -0.57 -36.83
N PRO A 497 13.49 0.66 -37.33
CA PRO A 497 12.96 1.78 -36.53
C PRO A 497 11.53 1.58 -35.99
N ASP A 498 10.81 0.61 -36.53
CA ASP A 498 9.49 0.16 -36.09
C ASP A 498 9.54 -0.90 -34.97
N ILE A 499 10.73 -1.35 -34.59
CA ILE A 499 10.96 -2.36 -33.56
C ILE A 499 11.64 -1.74 -32.33
N CYS A 500 11.00 -1.95 -31.18
CA CYS A 500 11.45 -1.50 -29.87
C CYS A 500 11.74 -2.70 -28.96
N ILE A 501 12.58 -2.49 -27.94
CA ILE A 501 12.67 -3.42 -26.82
C ILE A 501 11.39 -3.32 -25.99
N ASP A 502 10.81 -4.47 -25.65
CA ASP A 502 9.61 -4.63 -24.84
C ASP A 502 9.86 -5.68 -23.73
N GLN A 503 9.16 -5.59 -22.60
CA GLN A 503 9.31 -6.56 -21.51
C GLN A 503 8.84 -7.98 -21.92
N GLY A 504 7.85 -8.08 -22.80
CA GLY A 504 7.22 -9.32 -23.20
C GLY A 504 6.28 -9.95 -22.14
N PRO A 505 5.56 -11.02 -22.52
CA PRO A 505 4.47 -11.55 -21.71
C PRO A 505 4.90 -11.98 -20.31
N MET A 506 4.11 -11.57 -19.31
CA MET A 506 4.28 -11.97 -17.91
C MET A 506 3.57 -13.31 -17.62
N PRO A 507 4.18 -14.26 -16.87
CA PRO A 507 5.49 -14.16 -16.22
C PRO A 507 6.66 -14.42 -17.19
N GLY A 508 7.68 -13.55 -17.16
CA GLY A 508 8.89 -13.66 -17.95
C GLY A 508 9.94 -12.63 -17.52
N ASN A 509 11.21 -12.85 -17.84
CA ASN A 509 12.31 -11.93 -17.52
C ASN A 509 13.28 -11.69 -18.70
N ILE A 510 12.89 -12.12 -19.90
CA ILE A 510 13.67 -11.97 -21.12
C ILE A 510 12.95 -10.93 -21.99
N PRO A 511 13.50 -9.72 -22.15
CA PRO A 511 12.92 -8.72 -23.04
C PRO A 511 12.84 -9.24 -24.48
N ILE A 512 11.80 -8.81 -25.19
CA ILE A 512 11.56 -9.16 -26.59
C ILE A 512 11.76 -7.96 -27.50
N ALA A 513 11.96 -8.22 -28.78
CA ALA A 513 11.82 -7.21 -29.83
C ALA A 513 10.36 -7.20 -30.30
N TYR A 514 9.67 -6.07 -30.17
CA TYR A 514 8.26 -5.93 -30.50
C TYR A 514 7.98 -4.64 -31.26
N GLY A 515 6.80 -4.53 -31.88
CA GLY A 515 6.39 -3.31 -32.57
C GLY A 515 6.38 -2.12 -31.60
N CYS A 516 7.02 -1.01 -32.00
CA CYS A 516 7.11 0.18 -31.17
C CYS A 516 5.73 0.77 -30.84
N HIS A 517 5.42 0.84 -29.55
CA HIS A 517 4.21 1.49 -29.03
C HIS A 517 4.52 2.56 -27.97
N TYR A 518 5.81 2.89 -27.81
CA TYR A 518 6.36 4.01 -27.03
C TYR A 518 5.91 4.02 -25.56
N TYR A 519 4.95 4.89 -25.24
CA TYR A 519 4.42 5.11 -23.88
C TYR A 519 3.14 4.29 -23.62
N SER A 520 2.81 3.36 -24.52
CA SER A 520 1.72 2.41 -24.33
C SER A 520 2.15 1.27 -23.41
N SER A 521 1.17 0.49 -22.95
CA SER A 521 1.46 -0.71 -22.15
C SER A 521 2.33 -1.68 -22.95
N GLN A 522 3.40 -2.14 -22.32
CA GLN A 522 4.24 -3.23 -22.82
C GLN A 522 3.46 -4.56 -22.77
N VAL A 523 3.85 -5.49 -23.63
CA VAL A 523 3.15 -6.77 -23.85
C VAL A 523 3.42 -7.74 -22.70
#